data_AF-A0AAD4PV16-F1
#
_entry.id   AF-A0AAD4PV16-F1
#
_cell.length_a   1.000
_cell.length_b   1.000
_cell.length_c   1.000
_cell.angle_alpha   90.00
_cell.angle_beta   90.00
_cell.angle_gamma   90.00
#
_symmetry.space_group_name_H-M   'P 1'
#
loop_
_entity.id
_entity.type
_entity.pdbx_description
1 polymer ?
#
loop_
_entity_poly.entity_id
_entity_poly.type
_entity_poly.pdbx_seq_one_letter_code
_entity_poly.pdbx_strand_id
1 'polypeptide(L)'
;MIEIQKLHAKMDEMQKFKPLMLSIRASELEWLSGKEDHDARAQRNRIVHGGNVETDLEVLEFLHSSDDQERWENACVGFEELYGFPATRLQSKLDTVPKEIIGALNRRGTLKRISKWNQFPKEKDDLITSCESIINLWLDATNSTPYLEHKITTEYNEICQKMIEVMKSKEKSKST
;
A
#
# COMPACT_ATOMS: atom_id res chain seq x y z
N MET A 1 32.13 -4.20 22.86
CA MET A 1 32.40 -3.37 21.66
C MET A 1 31.40 -3.64 20.53
N ILE A 2 31.08 -4.91 20.22
CA ILE A 2 30.11 -5.30 19.18
C ILE A 2 28.67 -4.80 19.45
N GLU A 3 28.21 -4.79 20.70
CA GLU A 3 26.85 -4.31 21.05
C GLU A 3 26.65 -2.80 20.85
N ILE A 4 27.68 -1.99 21.16
CA ILE A 4 27.62 -0.52 20.97
C ILE A 4 27.55 -0.18 19.47
N GLN A 5 28.29 -0.92 18.64
CA GLN A 5 28.23 -0.76 17.19
C GLN A 5 26.86 -1.16 16.62
N LYS A 6 26.24 -2.23 17.13
CA LYS A 6 24.87 -2.62 16.77
C LYS A 6 23.82 -1.58 17.19
N LEU A 7 23.99 -0.97 18.37
CA LEU A 7 23.13 0.11 18.86
C LEU A 7 23.24 1.37 18.00
N HIS A 8 24.46 1.79 17.64
CA HIS A 8 24.65 2.92 16.73
C HIS A 8 24.05 2.67 15.35
N ALA A 9 24.22 1.47 14.77
CA ALA A 9 23.60 1.13 13.49
C ALA A 9 22.06 1.22 13.53
N LYS A 10 21.43 0.72 14.62
CA LYS A 10 19.98 0.88 14.82
C LYS A 10 19.57 2.33 14.99
N MET A 11 20.35 3.14 15.72
CA MET A 11 20.07 4.58 15.87
C MET A 11 20.15 5.31 14.54
N ASP A 12 21.16 5.01 13.72
CA ASP A 12 21.33 5.60 12.38
C ASP A 12 20.19 5.19 11.45
N GLU A 13 19.73 3.95 11.55
CA GLU A 13 18.57 3.45 10.82
C GLU A 13 17.27 4.16 11.25
N MET A 14 17.04 4.32 12.56
CA MET A 14 15.91 5.10 13.08
C MET A 14 15.95 6.57 12.65
N GLN A 15 17.13 7.17 12.57
CA GLN A 15 17.28 8.56 12.10
C GLN A 15 16.80 8.73 10.65
N LYS A 16 16.87 7.71 9.80
CA LYS A 16 16.37 7.77 8.41
C LYS A 16 14.85 7.96 8.34
N PHE A 17 14.11 7.52 9.35
CA PHE A 17 12.64 7.68 9.41
C PHE A 17 12.21 9.02 10.02
N LYS A 18 13.11 9.74 10.71
CA LYS A 18 12.80 11.00 11.40
C LYS A 18 12.26 12.08 10.44
N PRO A 19 12.83 12.31 9.24
CA PRO A 19 12.27 13.29 8.30
C PRO A 19 10.83 12.98 7.87
N LEU A 20 10.52 11.69 7.65
CA LEU A 20 9.17 11.25 7.26
C LEU A 20 8.17 11.54 8.38
N MET A 21 8.52 11.18 9.61
CA MET A 21 7.68 11.46 10.77
C MET A 21 7.49 12.96 10.99
N LEU A 22 8.55 13.77 10.85
CA LEU A 22 8.45 15.22 10.95
C LEU A 22 7.54 15.82 9.86
N SER A 23 7.62 15.32 8.64
CA SER A 23 6.73 15.73 7.54
C SER A 23 5.26 15.40 7.84
N ILE A 24 4.96 14.18 8.31
CA ILE A 24 3.60 13.81 8.75
C ILE A 24 3.12 14.78 9.84
N ARG A 25 3.95 15.07 10.85
CA ARG A 25 3.60 15.97 11.95
C ARG A 25 3.40 17.41 11.48
N ALA A 26 4.18 17.90 10.52
CA ALA A 26 3.99 19.23 9.93
C ALA A 26 2.61 19.34 9.28
N SER A 27 2.20 18.36 8.46
CA SER A 27 0.89 18.36 7.83
C SER A 27 -0.28 18.30 8.83
N GLU A 28 -0.13 17.63 9.98
CA GLU A 28 -1.15 17.68 11.04
C GLU A 28 -1.24 19.05 11.70
N LEU A 29 -0.11 19.72 11.95
CA LEU A 29 -0.08 21.05 12.55
C LEU A 29 -0.68 22.11 11.60
N GLU A 30 -0.38 22.02 10.32
CA GLU A 30 -0.96 22.88 9.28
C GLU A 30 -2.48 22.70 9.20
N TRP A 31 -2.96 21.45 9.24
CA TRP A 31 -4.39 21.13 9.28
C TRP A 31 -5.09 21.78 10.47
N LEU A 32 -4.53 21.68 11.67
CA LEU A 32 -5.10 22.32 12.87
C LEU A 32 -5.16 23.85 12.77
N SER A 33 -4.26 24.47 12.00
CA SER A 33 -4.26 25.90 11.76
C SER A 33 -5.24 26.36 10.67
N GLY A 34 -5.85 25.44 9.93
CA GLY A 34 -6.69 25.72 8.76
C GLY A 34 -5.91 26.21 7.53
N LYS A 35 -4.58 26.16 7.56
CA LYS A 35 -3.67 26.56 6.46
C LYS A 35 -2.98 25.34 5.86
N GLU A 36 -3.74 24.28 5.66
CA GLU A 36 -3.25 23.03 5.12
C GLU A 36 -2.73 23.19 3.69
N ASP A 37 -1.55 22.64 3.44
CA ASP A 37 -1.09 22.35 2.09
C ASP A 37 -1.78 21.05 1.63
N HIS A 38 -2.62 21.16 0.58
CA HIS A 38 -3.38 20.03 0.07
C HIS A 38 -2.50 18.93 -0.53
N ASP A 39 -1.36 19.27 -1.12
CA ASP A 39 -0.42 18.31 -1.70
C ASP A 39 0.35 17.60 -0.58
N ALA A 40 0.82 18.35 0.43
CA ALA A 40 1.44 17.77 1.61
C ALA A 40 0.47 16.83 2.35
N ARG A 41 -0.80 17.21 2.47
CA ARG A 41 -1.86 16.37 3.06
C ARG A 41 -2.12 15.11 2.23
N ALA A 42 -2.16 15.22 0.91
CA ALA A 42 -2.32 14.06 0.03
C ALA A 42 -1.13 13.10 0.15
N GLN A 43 0.10 13.62 0.21
CA GLN A 43 1.32 12.86 0.43
C GLN A 43 1.29 12.16 1.79
N ARG A 44 0.96 12.86 2.87
CA ARG A 44 0.79 12.29 4.22
C ARG A 44 -0.24 11.16 4.21
N ASN A 45 -1.40 11.36 3.57
CA ASN A 45 -2.43 10.33 3.50
C ASN A 45 -1.94 9.08 2.74
N ARG A 46 -1.14 9.26 1.69
CA ARG A 46 -0.53 8.14 0.98
C ARG A 46 0.48 7.39 1.84
N ILE A 47 1.31 8.10 2.61
CA ILE A 47 2.31 7.50 3.49
C ILE A 47 1.64 6.73 4.64
N VAL A 48 0.64 7.33 5.30
CA VAL A 48 0.04 6.79 6.53
C VAL A 48 -1.09 5.79 6.22
N HIS A 49 -1.82 6.01 5.13
CA HIS A 49 -3.04 5.26 4.80
C HIS A 49 -2.99 4.54 3.46
N GLY A 50 -1.96 4.76 2.63
CA GLY A 50 -1.75 3.96 1.42
C GLY A 50 -1.42 2.51 1.77
N GLY A 51 -1.77 1.59 0.87
CA GLY A 51 -1.32 0.20 1.00
C GLY A 51 0.18 0.10 0.73
N ASN A 52 0.90 -0.64 1.56
CA ASN A 52 2.31 -0.98 1.38
C ASN A 52 2.56 -2.44 1.79
N VAL A 53 2.35 -3.35 0.85
CA VAL A 53 2.30 -4.79 1.11
C VAL A 53 3.62 -5.34 1.65
N GLU A 54 4.75 -4.80 1.20
CA GLU A 54 6.07 -5.21 1.67
C GLU A 54 6.26 -4.87 3.16
N THR A 55 6.01 -3.62 3.53
CA THR A 55 6.08 -3.19 4.94
C THR A 55 5.03 -3.91 5.81
N ASP A 56 3.82 -4.12 5.30
CA ASP A 56 2.78 -4.82 6.06
C ASP A 56 3.15 -6.29 6.30
N LEU A 57 3.84 -6.94 5.35
CA LEU A 57 4.39 -8.29 5.54
C LEU A 57 5.55 -8.33 6.53
N GLU A 58 6.46 -7.35 6.49
CA GLU A 58 7.55 -7.19 7.48
C GLU A 58 6.98 -7.00 8.90
N VAL A 59 5.87 -6.26 9.04
CA VAL A 59 5.16 -6.08 10.31
C VAL A 59 4.63 -7.42 10.82
N LEU A 60 4.05 -8.27 9.96
CA LEU A 60 3.60 -9.60 10.37
C LEU A 60 4.76 -10.48 10.83
N GLU A 61 5.90 -10.45 10.13
CA GLU A 61 7.10 -11.19 10.54
C GLU A 61 7.66 -10.69 11.89
N PHE A 62 7.68 -9.37 12.09
CA PHE A 62 8.07 -8.76 13.35
C PHE A 62 7.14 -9.18 14.51
N LEU A 63 5.83 -9.15 14.31
CA LEU A 63 4.86 -9.56 15.33
C LEU A 63 4.98 -11.05 15.65
N HIS A 64 5.17 -11.89 14.63
CA HIS A 64 5.38 -13.33 14.80
C HIS A 64 6.64 -13.64 15.61
N SER A 65 7.73 -12.91 15.36
CA SER A 65 9.01 -13.09 16.07
C SER A 65 9.04 -12.47 17.48
N SER A 66 8.09 -11.58 17.80
CA SER A 66 8.00 -10.91 19.11
C SER A 66 7.15 -11.66 20.14
N ASP A 67 6.67 -12.86 19.81
CA ASP A 67 5.79 -13.71 20.66
C ASP A 67 4.46 -13.01 21.07
N ASP A 68 4.02 -12.05 20.27
CA ASP A 68 2.77 -11.29 20.45
C ASP A 68 1.66 -11.90 19.59
N GLN A 69 1.28 -13.14 19.94
CA GLN A 69 0.42 -13.99 19.11
C GLN A 69 -0.95 -13.37 18.82
N GLU A 70 -1.59 -12.75 19.82
CA GLU A 70 -2.90 -12.09 19.63
C GLU A 70 -2.82 -10.94 18.64
N ARG A 71 -1.78 -10.09 18.73
CA ARG A 71 -1.61 -8.99 17.76
C ARG A 71 -1.25 -9.51 16.38
N TRP A 72 -0.47 -10.60 16.29
CA TRP A 72 -0.16 -11.24 15.02
C TRP A 72 -1.42 -11.79 14.33
N GLU A 73 -2.28 -12.52 15.05
CA GLU A 73 -3.53 -13.07 14.50
C GLU A 73 -4.47 -11.96 14.00
N ASN A 74 -4.66 -10.92 14.80
CA ASN A 74 -5.46 -9.76 14.42
C ASN A 74 -4.88 -9.03 13.19
N ALA A 75 -3.56 -8.89 13.12
CA ALA A 75 -2.90 -8.27 11.98
C ALA A 75 -3.02 -9.12 10.71
N CYS A 76 -2.97 -10.46 10.81
CA CYS A 76 -3.22 -11.36 9.68
C CYS A 76 -4.63 -11.19 9.10
N VAL A 77 -5.66 -11.07 9.95
CA VAL A 77 -7.03 -10.78 9.52
C VAL A 77 -7.10 -9.43 8.79
N GLY A 78 -6.54 -8.38 9.41
CA GLY A 78 -6.51 -7.05 8.80
C GLY A 78 -5.76 -7.01 7.46
N PHE A 79 -4.68 -7.78 7.34
CA PHE A 79 -3.92 -7.93 6.11
C PHE A 79 -4.77 -8.56 5.01
N GLU A 80 -5.47 -9.67 5.30
CA GLU A 80 -6.33 -10.34 4.33
C GLU A 80 -7.50 -9.43 3.90
N GLU A 81 -8.10 -8.67 4.81
CA GLU A 81 -9.12 -7.68 4.44
C GLU A 81 -8.56 -6.58 3.52
N LEU A 82 -7.33 -6.12 3.80
CA LEU A 82 -6.67 -5.03 3.09
C LEU A 82 -6.17 -5.43 1.69
N TYR A 83 -5.70 -6.66 1.52
CA TYR A 83 -5.11 -7.16 0.28
C TYR A 83 -5.96 -8.19 -0.47
N GLY A 84 -6.97 -8.77 0.17
CA GLY A 84 -7.87 -9.77 -0.41
C GLY A 84 -7.29 -11.19 -0.42
N PHE A 85 -6.11 -11.37 0.18
CA PHE A 85 -5.38 -12.63 0.17
C PHE A 85 -4.70 -12.85 1.53
N PRO A 86 -4.67 -14.09 2.04
CA PRO A 86 -3.89 -14.43 3.22
C PRO A 86 -2.40 -14.10 3.01
N ALA A 87 -1.74 -13.60 4.06
CA ALA A 87 -0.30 -13.29 4.02
C ALA A 87 0.55 -14.49 3.60
N THR A 88 0.21 -15.68 4.07
CA THR A 88 0.90 -16.95 3.74
C THR A 88 0.88 -17.26 2.24
N ARG A 89 -0.22 -16.92 1.54
CA ARG A 89 -0.34 -17.13 0.08
C ARG A 89 0.62 -16.21 -0.68
N LEU A 90 0.79 -14.97 -0.21
CA LEU A 90 1.70 -14.01 -0.84
C LEU A 90 3.17 -14.28 -0.49
N GLN A 91 3.48 -14.55 0.79
CA GLN A 91 4.85 -14.79 1.27
C GLN A 91 5.59 -15.86 0.48
N SER A 92 4.89 -16.95 0.14
CA SER A 92 5.46 -18.05 -0.63
C SER A 92 5.98 -17.66 -2.03
N LYS A 93 5.62 -16.47 -2.54
CA LYS A 93 5.92 -16.02 -3.91
C LYS A 93 6.63 -14.65 -3.96
N LEU A 94 6.99 -14.05 -2.83
CA LEU A 94 7.56 -12.69 -2.78
C LEU A 94 8.88 -12.56 -3.55
N ASP A 95 9.76 -13.56 -3.50
CA ASP A 95 11.08 -13.49 -4.15
C ASP A 95 11.02 -13.29 -5.67
N THR A 96 9.87 -13.59 -6.28
CA THR A 96 9.65 -13.53 -7.73
C THR A 96 8.48 -12.63 -8.12
N VAL A 97 7.99 -11.82 -7.18
CA VAL A 97 6.81 -10.99 -7.43
C VAL A 97 7.13 -9.88 -8.43
N PRO A 98 6.38 -9.74 -9.54
CA PRO A 98 6.53 -8.62 -10.46
C PRO A 98 6.16 -7.29 -9.78
N LYS A 99 6.83 -6.19 -10.19
CA LYS A 99 6.59 -4.85 -9.62
C LYS A 99 5.15 -4.38 -9.83
N GLU A 100 4.54 -4.79 -10.93
CA GLU A 100 3.15 -4.53 -11.29
C GLU A 100 2.20 -5.17 -10.28
N ILE A 101 2.52 -6.37 -9.79
CA ILE A 101 1.73 -7.07 -8.76
C ILE A 101 1.88 -6.38 -7.40
N ILE A 102 3.09 -5.97 -7.01
CA ILE A 102 3.28 -5.11 -5.83
C ILE A 102 2.45 -3.84 -5.97
N GLY A 103 2.51 -3.20 -7.14
CA GLY A 103 1.75 -2.00 -7.47
C GLY A 103 0.24 -2.20 -7.38
N ALA A 104 -0.26 -3.37 -7.78
CA ALA A 104 -1.66 -3.75 -7.70
C ALA A 104 -2.12 -3.97 -6.26
N LEU A 105 -1.36 -4.72 -5.47
CA LEU A 105 -1.61 -4.94 -4.04
C LEU A 105 -1.69 -3.60 -3.30
N ASN A 106 -0.69 -2.72 -3.52
CA ASN A 106 -0.63 -1.40 -2.89
C ASN A 106 -1.80 -0.51 -3.30
N ARG A 107 -2.26 -0.58 -4.56
CA ARG A 107 -3.45 0.15 -5.03
C ARG A 107 -4.73 -0.38 -4.42
N ARG A 108 -4.91 -1.70 -4.34
CA ARG A 108 -6.05 -2.30 -3.64
C ARG A 108 -6.11 -1.82 -2.20
N GLY A 109 -5.01 -1.90 -1.45
CA GLY A 109 -4.95 -1.42 -0.08
C GLY A 109 -5.27 0.07 0.05
N THR A 110 -4.77 0.88 -0.89
CA THR A 110 -5.07 2.31 -0.99
C THR A 110 -6.56 2.58 -1.24
N LEU A 111 -7.19 1.85 -2.16
CA LEU A 111 -8.62 1.95 -2.46
C LEU A 111 -9.47 1.61 -1.23
N LYS A 112 -9.07 0.59 -0.47
CA LYS A 112 -9.76 0.17 0.76
C LYS A 112 -9.66 1.20 1.89
N ARG A 113 -8.49 1.82 2.11
CA ARG A 113 -8.23 2.68 3.28
C ARG A 113 -8.46 4.17 3.05
N ILE A 114 -8.16 4.70 1.87
CA ILE A 114 -8.27 6.15 1.64
C ILE A 114 -9.74 6.55 1.45
N SER A 115 -10.26 7.29 2.42
CA SER A 115 -11.67 7.73 2.47
C SER A 115 -12.13 8.54 1.26
N LYS A 116 -11.21 9.20 0.53
CA LYS A 116 -11.52 9.92 -0.72
C LYS A 116 -12.19 9.02 -1.76
N TRP A 117 -11.85 7.73 -1.80
CA TRP A 117 -12.45 6.76 -2.72
C TRP A 117 -13.89 6.37 -2.37
N ASN A 118 -14.35 6.61 -1.14
CA ASN A 118 -15.75 6.35 -0.75
C ASN A 118 -16.73 7.28 -1.49
N GLN A 119 -16.23 8.31 -2.15
CA GLN A 119 -17.03 9.23 -2.97
C GLN A 119 -17.23 8.71 -4.40
N PHE A 120 -16.64 7.56 -4.74
CA PHE A 120 -16.74 6.89 -6.04
C PHE A 120 -16.94 5.37 -5.81
N PRO A 121 -18.05 4.96 -5.15
CA PRO A 121 -18.19 3.58 -4.68
C PRO A 121 -18.12 2.57 -5.83
N LYS A 122 -18.77 2.86 -6.96
CA LYS A 122 -18.77 1.97 -8.12
C LYS A 122 -17.37 1.85 -8.74
N GLU A 123 -16.72 2.98 -9.02
CA GLU A 123 -15.39 2.99 -9.62
C GLU A 123 -14.35 2.38 -8.69
N LYS A 124 -14.48 2.61 -7.37
CA LYS A 124 -13.67 1.96 -6.34
C LYS A 124 -13.79 0.44 -6.42
N ASP A 125 -15.00 -0.10 -6.47
CA ASP A 125 -15.24 -1.54 -6.53
C ASP A 125 -14.74 -2.16 -7.84
N ASP A 126 -14.95 -1.48 -8.97
CA ASP A 126 -14.43 -1.91 -10.29
C ASP A 126 -12.89 -1.94 -10.31
N LEU A 127 -12.24 -0.95 -9.70
CA LEU A 127 -10.78 -0.88 -9.59
C LEU A 127 -10.23 -1.95 -8.64
N ILE A 128 -10.91 -2.21 -7.51
CA ILE A 128 -10.54 -3.31 -6.60
C ILE A 128 -10.63 -4.65 -7.34
N THR A 129 -11.73 -4.89 -8.07
CA THR A 129 -11.94 -6.11 -8.86
C THR A 129 -10.84 -6.27 -9.91
N SER A 130 -10.45 -5.18 -10.56
CA SER A 130 -9.36 -5.20 -11.55
C SER A 130 -8.01 -5.52 -10.92
N CYS A 131 -7.71 -4.98 -9.73
CA CYS A 131 -6.51 -5.36 -8.96
C CYS A 131 -6.54 -6.84 -8.58
N GLU A 132 -7.66 -7.35 -8.09
CA GLU A 132 -7.82 -8.75 -7.70
C GLU A 132 -7.68 -9.70 -8.89
N SER A 133 -8.17 -9.32 -10.09
CA SER A 133 -8.00 -10.09 -11.32
C SER A 133 -6.52 -10.32 -11.65
N ILE A 134 -5.71 -9.26 -11.69
CA ILE A 134 -4.27 -9.40 -12.03
C ILE A 134 -3.49 -10.14 -10.94
N ILE A 135 -3.85 -9.96 -9.67
CA ILE A 135 -3.19 -10.68 -8.57
C ILE A 135 -3.53 -12.17 -8.62
N ASN A 136 -4.80 -12.53 -8.85
CA ASN A 136 -5.20 -13.94 -9.01
C ASN A 136 -4.52 -14.58 -10.22
N LEU A 137 -4.44 -13.88 -11.35
CA LEU A 137 -3.76 -14.34 -12.55
C LEU A 137 -2.29 -14.73 -12.26
N TRP A 138 -1.58 -13.92 -11.46
CA TRP A 138 -0.22 -14.22 -11.01
C TRP A 138 -0.17 -15.34 -9.96
N LEU A 139 -1.08 -15.34 -8.99
CA LEU A 139 -1.13 -16.36 -7.94
C LEU A 139 -1.40 -17.76 -8.50
N ASP A 140 -2.22 -17.86 -9.55
CA ASP A 140 -2.62 -19.14 -10.15
C ASP A 140 -1.65 -19.60 -11.25
N ALA A 141 -0.73 -18.72 -11.69
CA ALA A 141 0.30 -19.09 -12.64
C ALA A 141 1.29 -20.10 -12.02
N THR A 142 1.45 -21.23 -12.71
CA THR A 142 2.45 -22.25 -12.38
C THR A 142 3.83 -21.92 -12.91
N ASN A 143 3.92 -21.13 -14.00
CA ASN A 143 5.14 -20.59 -14.59
C ASN A 143 4.89 -19.19 -15.16
N SER A 144 5.83 -18.26 -15.00
CA SER A 144 5.77 -16.97 -15.71
C SER A 144 6.02 -17.21 -17.19
N THR A 145 5.11 -16.75 -18.04
CA THR A 145 5.30 -16.75 -19.50
C THR A 145 5.36 -15.31 -19.99
N PRO A 146 6.07 -15.01 -21.09
CA PRO A 146 6.10 -13.65 -21.65
C PRO A 146 4.69 -13.10 -21.94
N TYR A 147 3.75 -13.97 -22.31
CA TYR A 147 2.35 -13.59 -22.51
C TYR A 147 1.69 -13.12 -21.20
N LEU A 148 1.92 -13.85 -20.11
CA LEU A 148 1.39 -13.51 -18.79
C LEU A 148 1.94 -12.16 -18.30
N GLU A 149 3.25 -11.94 -18.45
CA GLU A 149 3.91 -10.68 -18.06
C GLU A 149 3.36 -9.48 -18.84
N HIS A 150 3.22 -9.62 -20.16
CA HIS A 150 2.61 -8.60 -20.99
C HIS A 150 1.17 -8.29 -20.54
N LYS A 151 0.36 -9.33 -20.30
CA LYS A 151 -1.03 -9.16 -19.86
C LYS A 151 -1.12 -8.43 -18.51
N ILE A 152 -0.32 -8.85 -17.51
CA ILE A 152 -0.24 -8.19 -16.20
C ILE A 152 0.14 -6.71 -16.36
N THR A 153 1.13 -6.43 -17.20
CA THR A 153 1.60 -5.06 -17.44
C THR A 153 0.52 -4.19 -18.08
N THR A 154 -0.17 -4.69 -19.11
CA THR A 154 -1.26 -3.97 -19.77
C THR A 154 -2.39 -3.67 -18.78
N GLU A 155 -2.89 -4.68 -18.07
CA GLU A 155 -4.00 -4.50 -17.13
C GLU A 155 -3.61 -3.57 -15.95
N TYR A 156 -2.38 -3.66 -15.45
CA TYR A 156 -1.88 -2.75 -14.42
C TYR A 156 -1.84 -1.29 -14.89
N ASN A 157 -1.40 -1.04 -16.13
CA ASN A 157 -1.38 0.31 -16.69
C ASN A 157 -2.80 0.87 -16.87
N GLU A 158 -3.76 0.04 -17.25
CA GLU A 158 -5.17 0.44 -17.32
C GLU A 158 -5.73 0.83 -15.94
N ILE A 159 -5.41 0.07 -14.89
CA ILE A 159 -5.78 0.41 -13.50
C ILE A 159 -5.21 1.79 -13.14
N CYS A 160 -3.91 2.01 -13.41
CA CYS A 160 -3.26 3.30 -13.12
C CYS A 160 -3.96 4.47 -13.82
N GLN A 161 -4.27 4.29 -15.11
CA GLN A 161 -4.91 5.33 -15.91
C GLN A 161 -6.33 5.63 -15.42
N LYS A 162 -7.14 4.59 -15.16
CA LYS A 162 -8.50 4.74 -14.62
C LYS A 162 -8.50 5.48 -13.27
N MET A 163 -7.55 5.16 -12.38
CA MET A 163 -7.44 5.88 -11.09
C MET A 163 -7.19 7.38 -11.29
N ILE A 164 -6.33 7.76 -12.24
CA ILE A 164 -6.04 9.16 -12.55
C ILE A 164 -7.29 9.86 -13.11
N GLU A 165 -8.00 9.20 -14.01
CA GLU A 165 -9.21 9.74 -14.64
C GLU A 165 -10.33 9.99 -13.63
N VAL A 166 -10.60 9.03 -12.75
CA VAL A 166 -11.60 9.18 -11.68
C VAL A 166 -11.26 10.37 -10.79
N MET A 167 -10.00 10.50 -10.39
CA MET A 167 -9.56 11.59 -9.52
C MET A 167 -9.67 12.96 -10.19
N LYS A 168 -9.34 13.06 -11.49
CA LYS A 168 -9.46 14.31 -12.28
C LYS A 168 -10.90 14.71 -12.57
N SER A 169 -11.80 13.74 -12.78
CA SER A 169 -13.21 14.01 -13.11
C SER A 169 -13.91 14.87 -12.06
N LYS A 170 -13.55 14.69 -10.79
CA LYS A 170 -14.14 15.39 -9.64
C LYS A 170 -13.54 16.76 -9.37
N GLU A 171 -12.28 16.96 -9.74
CA GLU A 171 -11.66 18.30 -9.66
C GLU A 171 -12.32 19.26 -10.63
N LYS A 172 -12.72 18.77 -11.81
CA LYS A 172 -13.48 19.55 -12.79
C LYS A 172 -14.90 19.87 -12.32
N SER A 173 -15.58 18.94 -11.64
CA SER A 173 -16.96 19.13 -11.17
C SER A 173 -17.10 20.06 -9.96
N LYS A 174 -16.00 20.50 -9.34
CA LYS A 174 -16.00 21.50 -8.25
C LYS A 174 -15.73 22.93 -8.73
N SER A 175 -15.40 23.12 -10.01
CA SER A 175 -15.04 24.41 -10.62
C SER A 175 -16.16 25.02 -11.49
N THR A 176 -17.35 24.44 -11.43
CA THR A 176 -18.61 24.87 -12.07
C THR A 176 -19.68 24.98 -11.01
#